data_AF-A0A4Y2DTH6-F1
#
_entry.id   AF-A0A4Y2DTH6-F1
#
_cell.length_a   1.000
_cell.length_b   1.000
_cell.length_c   1.000
_cell.angle_alpha   90.00
_cell.angle_beta   90.00
_cell.angle_gamma   90.00
#
_symmetry.space_group_name_H-M   'P 1'
#
loop_
_entity.id
_entity.type
_entity.pdbx_description
1 polymer ?
#
loop_
_entity_poly.entity_id
_entity_poly.type
_entity_poly.pdbx_seq_one_letter_code
_entity_poly.pdbx_strand_id
1 'polypeptide(L)' 'VKLLWKDPRNVGWKEKVAYRWLLLHRPQIGLIRLRIFEGENMVADSGNIFDNRLKGGRLGVFCFSQESIIWSDLVYRCN' A
#
# COMPACT_ATOMS: atom_id res chain seq x y z
N VAL A 1 -0.32 2.72 17.88
CA VAL A 1 -0.46 2.80 16.41
C VAL A 1 -1.64 3.70 16.08
N LYS A 2 -1.60 4.47 14.98
CA LYS A 2 -2.75 5.26 14.50
C LYS A 2 -3.18 4.74 13.13
N LEU A 3 -4.46 4.41 12.97
CA LEU A 3 -5.05 4.06 11.68
C LEU A 3 -5.25 5.33 10.85
N LEU A 4 -4.64 5.40 9.66
CA LEU A 4 -4.82 6.54 8.74
C LEU A 4 -5.98 6.32 7.78
N TRP A 5 -6.20 5.08 7.35
CA TRP A 5 -7.26 4.70 6.42
C TRP A 5 -7.55 3.20 6.51
N LYS A 6 -8.78 2.84 6.20
CA LYS A 6 -9.27 1.46 6.03
C LYS A 6 -10.26 1.44 4.88
N ASP A 7 -10.21 0.41 4.05
CA ASP A 7 -11.20 0.21 2.99
C ASP A 7 -12.61 0.05 3.58
N PRO A 8 -13.58 0.91 3.21
CA PRO A 8 -14.95 0.82 3.74
C PRO A 8 -15.66 -0.48 3.37
N ARG A 9 -15.24 -1.17 2.29
CA ARG A 9 -15.85 -2.45 1.90
C ARG A 9 -15.39 -3.61 2.78
N ASN A 10 -14.28 -3.45 3.50
CA ASN A 10 -13.74 -4.44 4.43
C ASN A 10 -13.54 -5.84 3.78
N VAL A 11 -13.16 -5.88 2.50
CA VAL A 11 -12.92 -7.11 1.74
C VAL A 11 -11.45 -7.52 1.88
N GLY A 12 -11.21 -8.80 2.17
CA GLY A 12 -9.86 -9.38 2.26
C GLY A 12 -9.29 -9.80 0.90
N TRP A 13 -8.02 -10.23 0.91
CA TRP A 13 -7.39 -10.85 -0.27
C TRP A 13 -7.91 -12.28 -0.49
N LYS A 14 -7.78 -12.77 -1.72
CA LYS A 14 -8.15 -14.15 -2.11
C LYS A 14 -6.91 -15.03 -2.21
N GLU A 15 -7.04 -16.30 -1.84
CA GLU A 15 -5.95 -17.28 -1.92
C GLU A 15 -5.42 -17.43 -3.34
N LYS A 16 -4.09 -17.51 -3.49
CA LYS A 16 -3.39 -17.73 -4.76
C LYS A 16 -3.74 -16.71 -5.87
N VAL A 17 -4.16 -15.50 -5.48
CA VAL A 17 -4.43 -14.39 -6.41
C VAL A 17 -3.31 -13.36 -6.34
N ALA A 18 -2.86 -12.91 -7.50
CA ALA A 18 -1.85 -11.87 -7.62
C ALA A 18 -2.49 -10.48 -7.46
N TYR A 19 -1.88 -9.66 -6.60
CA TYR A 19 -2.25 -8.27 -6.42
C TYR A 19 -1.06 -7.36 -6.69
N ARG A 20 -1.30 -6.23 -7.36
CA ARG A 20 -0.29 -5.18 -7.55
C ARG A 20 -0.64 -3.98 -6.68
N TRP A 21 0.33 -3.45 -5.93
CA TRP A 21 0.13 -2.20 -5.19
C TRP A 21 1.02 -1.08 -5.73
N LEU A 22 0.51 0.15 -5.65
CA LEU A 22 1.25 1.37 -5.93
C LEU A 22 1.12 2.29 -4.73
N LEU A 23 2.26 2.61 -4.12
CA LEU A 23 2.36 3.56 -3.02
C LEU A 23 3.01 4.86 -3.52
N LEU A 24 2.29 5.97 -3.38
CA LEU A 24 2.82 7.32 -3.56
C LEU A 24 3.03 7.95 -2.19
N HIS A 25 4.23 8.46 -1.94
CA HIS A 25 4.57 9.20 -0.73
C HIS A 25 5.33 10.48 -1.10
N ARG A 26 4.81 11.64 -0.71
CA ARG A 26 5.43 12.97 -0.91
C ARG A 26 5.60 13.64 0.45
N PRO A 27 6.73 13.40 1.14
CA PRO A 27 6.89 13.80 2.54
C PRO A 27 6.88 15.31 2.78
N GLN A 28 7.25 16.11 1.77
CA GLN A 28 7.24 17.58 1.85
C GLN A 28 5.82 18.11 2.11
N ILE A 29 4.82 17.56 1.42
CA ILE A 29 3.40 17.94 1.55
C ILE A 29 2.59 16.97 2.42
N GLY A 30 3.21 15.88 2.89
CA GLY A 30 2.56 14.85 3.70
C GLY A 30 1.62 13.91 2.93
N LEU A 31 1.64 13.93 1.60
CA LEU A 31 0.74 13.13 0.79
C LEU A 31 1.15 11.65 0.83
N ILE A 32 0.18 10.79 1.13
CA ILE A 32 0.26 9.33 1.05
C ILE A 32 -0.95 8.86 0.23
N ARG A 33 -0.73 8.01 -0.77
CA ARG A 33 -1.81 7.33 -1.50
C ARG A 33 -1.43 5.91 -1.85
N LEU A 34 -2.26 4.96 -1.46
CA LEU A 34 -2.14 3.54 -1.76
C LEU A 34 -3.24 3.13 -2.73
N ARG A 35 -2.84 2.50 -3.83
CA ARG A 35 -3.76 1.85 -4.77
C ARG A 35 -3.41 0.38 -4.90
N ILE A 36 -4.41 -0.49 -4.94
CA ILE A 36 -4.26 -1.94 -5.05
C ILE A 36 -5.11 -2.42 -6.23
N PHE A 37 -4.54 -3.33 -7.02
CA PHE A 37 -5.11 -3.87 -8.24
C PHE A 37 -5.14 -5.39 -8.20
N GLU A 38 -6.21 -5.98 -8.71
CA GLU A 38 -6.31 -7.39 -9.06
C GLU A 38 -6.34 -7.48 -10.59
N GLY A 39 -5.23 -7.92 -11.19
CA GLY A 39 -5.01 -7.74 -12.63
C GLY A 39 -5.03 -6.26 -13.01
N GLU A 40 -5.91 -5.89 -13.94
CA GLU A 40 -6.10 -4.50 -14.39
C GLU A 40 -7.13 -3.73 -13.57
N ASN A 41 -7.92 -4.42 -12.74
CA ASN A 41 -9.01 -3.81 -11.99
C ASN A 41 -8.48 -3.19 -10.70
N MET A 42 -8.69 -1.89 -10.52
CA MET A 42 -8.38 -1.22 -9.25
C MET A 42 -9.35 -1.67 -8.18
N VAL A 43 -8.89 -2.56 -7.30
CA VAL A 43 -9.72 -3.14 -6.26
C VAL A 43 -9.72 -2.31 -5.00
N ALA A 44 -8.76 -1.42 -4.71
CA ALA A 44 -8.81 -0.48 -3.59
C ALA A 44 -8.02 0.80 -3.87
N ASP A 45 -8.52 1.94 -3.39
CA ASP A 45 -7.85 3.24 -3.43
C ASP A 45 -8.07 3.98 -2.11
N SER A 46 -6.97 4.38 -1.48
CA SER A 46 -7.04 5.17 -0.25
C SER A 46 -7.48 6.61 -0.47
N GLY A 47 -7.42 7.09 -1.72
CA GLY A 47 -7.43 8.52 -2.00
C GLY A 47 -6.18 9.21 -1.45
N ASN A 48 -6.21 10.53 -1.43
CA ASN A 48 -5.12 11.34 -0.87
C ASN A 48 -5.27 11.41 0.65
N ILE A 49 -4.33 10.79 1.36
CA ILE A 49 -4.17 10.91 2.81
C ILE A 49 -3.07 11.92 3.07
N PHE A 50 -3.26 12.79 4.06
CA PHE A 50 -2.24 13.75 4.48
C PHE A 50 -1.78 13.45 5.91
N ASP A 51 -0.52 13.01 6.05
CA ASP A 51 0.15 12.82 7.34
C ASP A 51 1.62 13.23 7.24
N ASN A 52 2.11 13.94 8.26
CA ASN A 52 3.44 14.58 8.26
C ASN A 52 4.41 13.99 9.28
N ARG A 53 4.07 12.88 9.94
CA ARG A 53 4.87 12.31 11.03
C ARG A 53 6.22 11.75 10.56
N LEU A 54 6.26 11.21 9.35
CA LEU A 54 7.47 10.65 8.75
C LEU A 54 7.84 11.45 7.50
N LYS A 55 9.02 12.10 7.54
CA LYS A 55 9.51 12.97 6.45
C LYS A 55 10.35 12.26 5.40
N GLY A 56 10.39 10.93 5.44
CA GLY A 56 11.19 10.08 4.56
C GLY A 56 11.48 8.75 5.24
N GLY A 57 12.35 7.94 4.64
CA GLY A 57 12.78 6.66 5.23
C GLY A 57 13.22 5.63 4.21
N ARG A 58 13.28 4.37 4.68
CA ARG A 58 13.56 3.19 3.86
C ARG A 58 12.26 2.44 3.56
N LEU A 59 12.28 1.62 2.50
CA LEU A 59 11.18 0.74 2.13
C LEU A 59 11.44 -0.69 2.63
N GLY A 60 10.37 -1.43 2.87
CA GLY A 60 10.40 -2.83 3.27
C GLY A 60 9.03 -3.47 3.09
N VAL A 61 8.99 -4.80 3.24
CA VAL A 61 7.76 -5.59 3.20
C VAL A 61 7.38 -6.03 4.62
N PHE A 62 6.09 -6.29 4.84
CA PHE A 62 5.55 -6.62 6.15
C PHE A 62 4.72 -7.91 6.09
N CYS A 63 4.91 -8.77 7.10
CA CYS A 63 4.09 -9.96 7.34
C CYS A 63 3.76 -10.02 8.84
N PHE A 64 2.55 -10.47 9.16
CA PHE A 64 2.16 -10.83 10.51
C PHE A 64 1.33 -12.12 10.47
N SER A 65 1.93 -13.22 10.94
CA SER A 65 1.26 -14.53 11.11
C SER A 65 0.63 -15.11 9.84
N GLN A 66 1.24 -14.84 8.67
CA GLN A 66 0.79 -15.38 7.39
C GLN A 66 1.98 -16.00 6.66
N GLU A 67 1.92 -17.31 6.43
CA GLU A 67 2.95 -18.05 5.70
C GLU A 67 2.76 -17.95 4.18
N SER A 68 3.82 -18.33 3.44
CA SER A 68 3.82 -18.45 1.98
C SER A 68 3.49 -17.18 1.19
N ILE A 69 3.87 -16.00 1.72
CA ILE A 69 3.76 -14.73 0.99
C ILE A 69 4.90 -14.60 -0.01
N ILE A 70 4.56 -14.19 -1.24
CA ILE A 70 5.53 -13.81 -2.26
C ILE A 70 5.39 -12.30 -2.54
N TRP A 71 6.48 -11.56 -2.32
CA TRP A 71 6.63 -10.18 -2.82
C TRP A 71 7.50 -10.21 -4.08
N SER A 72 6.90 -9.97 -5.24
CA SER A 72 7.57 -10.03 -6.54
C SER A 72 7.47 -8.69 -7.28
N ASP A 73 8.32 -8.50 -8.30
CA ASP A 73 8.35 -7.29 -9.15
C ASP A 73 8.40 -5.97 -8.34
N LEU A 74 9.19 -5.95 -7.26
CA LEU A 74 9.33 -4.78 -6.40
C LEU A 74 10.15 -3.71 -7.11
N VAL A 75 9.50 -2.57 -7.37
CA VAL A 75 10.14 -1.41 -7.99
C VAL A 75 9.85 -0.17 -7.16
N TYR A 76 10.89 0.63 -6.90
CA TYR A 76 10.76 1.96 -6.31
C TYR A 76 11.45 2.99 -7.19
N ARG A 77 10.97 4.24 -7.14
CA ARG A 77 11.55 5.38 -7.85
C ARG A 77 11.47 6.61 -6.97
N CYS A 78 12.49 7.47 -7.05
CA CYS A 78 12.39 8.83 -6.54
C CYS A 78 11.43 9.61 -7.45
N ASN A 79 10.53 10.39 -6.86
CA ASN A 79 9.50 11.13 -7.57
C ASN A 79 9.34 12.52 -6.96
#